data_AF-A0A7C6W0J4-F1
#
_entry.id   AF-A0A7C6W0J4-F1
#
_cell.length_a   1.000
_cell.length_b   1.000
_cell.length_c   1.000
_cell.angle_alpha   90.00
_cell.angle_beta   90.00
_cell.angle_gamma   90.00
#
_symmetry.space_group_name_H-M   'P 1'
#
loop_
_entity.id
_entity.type
_entity.pdbx_description
1 polymer ?
#
loop_
_entity_poly.entity_id
_entity_poly.type
_entity_poly.pdbx_seq_one_letter_code
_entity_poly.pdbx_strand_id
1 'polypeptide(L)'
;MSDQARTDHRPVFILCPARSFSSVVCGMLGQHPELYGLPETNFFVADTVGEVFRWFRKLGPGNLHRLDGLARTIAQLHEGEQTEATVERAWQWLRERPDMTTAELAYHVARRLGNRRFVEKSPSNCSEFDNLVRLYRTFPKACFLHLVRHPRSTGKSLYEMHRRRQGKDAEAADAGNTERIENYWFKVHDRILRFTERLPARQSIRLQGELLLTDPDRYLRQVAEWLEVRTDAAAIEAMKHPENSPFAGIGPANARGGNDRKYMEKPELRPGAPPRVNLTDPLDWMPDGSGFSPTTVALARRFGYR
;
A
#
# COMPACT_ATOMS: atom_id res chain seq x y z
N MET A 1 2.44 -29.81 -0.96
CA MET A 1 1.20 -29.31 -1.60
C MET A 1 1.29 -29.58 -3.08
N SER A 2 0.20 -29.95 -3.75
CA SER A 2 0.21 -29.92 -5.22
C SER A 2 0.41 -28.48 -5.68
N ASP A 3 1.21 -28.29 -6.72
CA ASP A 3 1.53 -26.97 -7.28
C ASP A 3 0.25 -26.21 -7.69
N GLN A 4 -0.79 -26.96 -8.08
CA GLN A 4 -2.06 -26.45 -8.57
C GLN A 4 -2.84 -25.62 -7.54
N ALA A 5 -2.88 -26.05 -6.27
CA ALA A 5 -3.59 -25.31 -5.21
C ALA A 5 -2.89 -23.99 -4.83
N ARG A 6 -1.58 -23.86 -5.07
CA ARG A 6 -0.86 -22.58 -4.94
C ARG A 6 -1.23 -21.65 -6.11
N THR A 7 -1.38 -22.18 -7.32
CA THR A 7 -1.55 -21.36 -8.53
C THR A 7 -2.92 -20.71 -8.73
N ASP A 8 -3.95 -21.03 -7.94
CA ASP A 8 -5.31 -20.51 -8.16
C ASP A 8 -5.67 -19.26 -7.35
N HIS A 9 -4.83 -18.86 -6.41
CA HIS A 9 -5.04 -17.60 -5.69
C HIS A 9 -4.78 -16.40 -6.61
N ARG A 10 -5.78 -15.52 -6.73
CA ARG A 10 -5.73 -14.24 -7.47
C ARG A 10 -5.81 -13.03 -6.53
N PRO A 11 -4.83 -12.82 -5.63
CA PRO A 11 -4.85 -11.65 -4.75
C PRO A 11 -4.74 -10.35 -5.53
N VAL A 12 -5.12 -9.25 -4.88
CA VAL A 12 -5.02 -7.90 -5.43
C VAL A 12 -3.89 -7.16 -4.72
N PHE A 13 -2.99 -6.57 -5.49
CA PHE A 13 -1.92 -5.72 -4.97
C PHE A 13 -2.06 -4.29 -5.46
N ILE A 14 -2.10 -3.34 -4.52
CA ILE A 14 -2.05 -1.92 -4.81
C ILE A 14 -0.58 -1.50 -4.86
N LEU A 15 -0.13 -1.08 -6.05
CA LEU A 15 1.24 -0.64 -6.30
C LEU A 15 1.28 0.88 -6.38
N CYS A 16 1.99 1.51 -5.44
CA CYS A 16 2.15 2.96 -5.39
C CYS A 16 3.31 3.38 -4.46
N PRO A 17 3.83 4.62 -4.60
CA PRO A 17 4.64 5.21 -3.54
C PRO A 17 3.80 5.48 -2.29
N ALA A 18 4.49 5.65 -1.15
CA ALA A 18 3.86 6.12 0.07
C ALA A 18 3.14 7.45 -0.19
N ARG A 19 2.14 7.76 0.64
CA ARG A 19 1.32 8.97 0.55
C ARG A 19 0.42 9.04 -0.69
N SER A 20 0.04 7.91 -1.28
CA SER A 20 -0.80 7.85 -2.50
C SER A 20 -2.22 7.31 -2.26
N PHE A 21 -2.82 7.62 -1.11
CA PHE A 21 -4.16 7.13 -0.71
C PHE A 21 -4.31 5.61 -0.52
N SER A 22 -3.23 4.84 -0.58
CA SER A 22 -3.29 3.38 -0.58
C SER A 22 -3.99 2.75 0.63
N SER A 23 -3.83 3.31 1.85
CA SER A 23 -4.51 2.76 3.03
C SER A 23 -6.03 2.87 2.93
N VAL A 24 -6.57 4.03 2.52
CA VAL A 24 -8.03 4.19 2.37
C VAL A 24 -8.54 3.36 1.20
N VAL A 25 -7.84 3.34 0.06
CA VAL A 25 -8.25 2.52 -1.09
C VAL A 25 -8.21 1.03 -0.76
N CYS A 26 -7.20 0.54 -0.03
CA CYS A 26 -7.18 -0.84 0.40
C CYS A 26 -8.28 -1.15 1.41
N GLY A 27 -8.56 -0.22 2.33
CA GLY A 27 -9.70 -0.33 3.26
C GLY A 27 -11.02 -0.46 2.51
N MET A 28 -11.23 0.37 1.48
CA MET A 28 -12.42 0.38 0.63
C MET A 28 -12.57 -0.95 -0.13
N LEU A 29 -11.56 -1.35 -0.91
CA LEU A 29 -11.61 -2.62 -1.65
C LEU A 29 -11.78 -3.81 -0.69
N GLY A 30 -11.19 -3.73 0.50
CA GLY A 30 -11.24 -4.76 1.52
C GLY A 30 -12.61 -5.01 2.15
N GLN A 31 -13.58 -4.10 1.99
CA GLN A 31 -14.95 -4.32 2.47
C GLN A 31 -15.85 -5.04 1.46
N HIS A 32 -15.39 -5.23 0.23
CA HIS A 32 -16.15 -5.99 -0.75
C HIS A 32 -16.36 -7.43 -0.23
N PRO A 33 -17.57 -8.03 -0.32
CA PRO A 33 -17.86 -9.36 0.26
C PRO A 33 -16.93 -10.50 -0.19
N GLU A 34 -16.36 -10.39 -1.38
CA GLU A 34 -15.42 -11.37 -1.96
C GLU A 34 -13.94 -10.99 -1.81
N LEU A 35 -13.65 -9.85 -1.17
CA LEU A 35 -12.30 -9.37 -0.92
C LEU A 35 -12.01 -9.28 0.58
N TYR A 36 -10.73 -9.10 0.94
CA TYR A 36 -10.32 -8.87 2.33
C TYR A 36 -9.10 -7.95 2.39
N GLY A 37 -9.28 -6.75 2.94
CA GLY A 37 -8.22 -5.75 3.05
C GLY A 37 -7.23 -6.09 4.16
N LEU A 38 -5.96 -6.29 3.82
CA LEU A 38 -4.87 -6.46 4.78
C LEU A 38 -4.28 -5.09 5.18
N PRO A 39 -3.62 -4.95 6.35
CA PRO A 39 -2.69 -3.85 6.61
C PRO A 39 -1.39 -4.04 5.81
N GLU A 40 -0.46 -3.10 5.85
CA GLU A 40 0.90 -3.26 5.32
C GLU A 40 1.56 -4.50 5.96
N THR A 41 1.68 -5.58 5.18
CA THR A 41 2.28 -6.84 5.66
C THR A 41 3.76 -6.95 5.31
N ASN A 42 4.21 -6.21 4.29
CA ASN A 42 5.61 -6.17 3.85
C ASN A 42 6.20 -7.56 3.52
N PHE A 43 5.38 -8.52 3.08
CA PHE A 43 5.82 -9.90 2.82
C PHE A 43 7.06 -9.96 1.93
N PHE A 44 7.09 -9.15 0.86
CA PHE A 44 7.98 -9.40 -0.26
C PHE A 44 9.31 -8.63 -0.22
N VAL A 45 9.68 -8.06 0.93
CA VAL A 45 10.98 -7.39 1.09
C VAL A 45 12.16 -8.36 1.22
N ALA A 46 11.90 -9.65 1.45
CA ALA A 46 12.93 -10.69 1.58
C ALA A 46 12.41 -12.11 1.27
N ASP A 47 13.29 -13.12 1.24
CA ASP A 47 12.95 -14.52 0.93
C ASP A 47 12.26 -15.23 2.10
N THR A 48 12.70 -14.96 3.33
CA THR A 48 12.19 -15.63 4.54
C THR A 48 11.69 -14.65 5.59
N VAL A 49 10.85 -15.14 6.51
CA VAL A 49 10.35 -14.35 7.65
C VAL A 49 11.51 -13.75 8.45
N GLY A 50 12.54 -14.53 8.76
CA GLY A 50 13.70 -14.06 9.50
C GLY A 50 14.45 -12.93 8.78
N GLU A 51 14.51 -12.97 7.45
CA GLU A 51 15.10 -11.90 6.66
C GLU A 51 14.24 -10.64 6.61
N VAL A 52 12.92 -10.75 6.62
CA VAL A 52 12.02 -9.60 6.74
C VAL A 52 12.28 -8.84 8.03
N PHE A 53 12.46 -9.54 9.17
CA PHE A 53 12.86 -8.91 10.43
C PHE A 53 14.25 -8.25 10.32
N ARG A 54 15.22 -8.92 9.71
CA ARG A 54 16.56 -8.35 9.49
C ARG A 54 16.53 -7.12 8.60
N TRP A 55 15.72 -7.12 7.54
CA TRP A 55 15.55 -6.01 6.60
C TRP A 55 15.16 -4.74 7.34
N PHE A 56 14.08 -4.78 8.12
CA PHE A 56 13.63 -3.61 8.87
C PHE A 56 14.57 -3.23 10.00
N ARG A 57 15.20 -4.19 10.68
CA ARG A 57 16.21 -3.89 11.70
C ARG A 57 17.43 -3.17 11.12
N LYS A 58 17.87 -3.49 9.89
CA LYS A 58 18.97 -2.79 9.19
C LYS A 58 18.66 -1.33 8.88
N LEU A 59 17.38 -0.97 8.71
CA LEU A 59 16.95 0.43 8.55
C LEU A 59 16.98 1.23 9.86
N GLY A 60 17.21 0.57 10.99
CA GLY A 60 17.30 1.14 12.34
C GLY A 60 16.29 0.49 13.31
N PRO A 61 16.60 0.42 14.62
CA PRO A 61 15.78 -0.28 15.61
C PRO A 61 14.33 0.22 15.68
N GLY A 62 14.13 1.51 15.41
CA GLY A 62 12.81 2.13 15.34
C GLY A 62 11.96 1.72 14.13
N ASN A 63 12.41 0.86 13.21
CA ASN A 63 11.64 0.45 12.02
C ASN A 63 10.86 -0.86 12.19
N LEU A 64 11.01 -1.58 13.31
CA LEU A 64 10.26 -2.82 13.54
C LEU A 64 8.74 -2.60 13.58
N HIS A 65 8.27 -1.39 13.91
CA HIS A 65 6.85 -1.01 13.85
C HIS A 65 6.24 -1.19 12.44
N ARG A 66 7.05 -1.27 11.38
CA ARG A 66 6.57 -1.56 10.02
C ARG A 66 6.03 -2.99 9.88
N LEU A 67 6.36 -3.87 10.82
CA LEU A 67 5.84 -5.22 10.89
C LEU A 67 4.57 -5.33 11.75
N ASP A 68 4.10 -4.24 12.37
CA ASP A 68 2.88 -4.24 13.18
C ASP A 68 1.68 -4.77 12.39
N GLY A 69 1.55 -4.35 11.12
CA GLY A 69 0.47 -4.84 10.24
C GLY A 69 0.54 -6.35 10.02
N LEU A 70 1.74 -6.91 9.87
CA LEU A 70 1.92 -8.35 9.75
C LEU A 70 1.48 -9.09 11.02
N ALA A 71 1.93 -8.65 12.19
CA ALA A 71 1.53 -9.27 13.46
C ALA A 71 0.02 -9.17 13.71
N ARG A 72 -0.57 -7.99 13.46
CA ARG A 72 -2.03 -7.77 13.53
C ARG A 72 -2.79 -8.69 12.58
N THR A 73 -2.28 -8.90 11.36
CA THR A 73 -2.87 -9.84 10.39
C THR A 73 -2.90 -11.26 10.93
N ILE A 74 -1.78 -11.72 11.49
CA ILE A 74 -1.67 -13.06 12.07
C ILE A 74 -2.62 -13.22 13.26
N ALA A 75 -2.65 -12.27 14.20
CA ALA A 75 -3.57 -12.28 15.34
C ALA A 75 -5.04 -12.36 14.88
N GLN A 76 -5.44 -11.46 13.98
CA GLN A 76 -6.82 -11.40 13.47
C GLN A 76 -7.24 -12.70 12.77
N LEU A 77 -6.36 -13.33 11.99
CA LEU A 77 -6.67 -14.54 11.22
C LEU A 77 -6.53 -15.84 12.02
N HIS A 78 -5.77 -15.82 13.12
CA HIS A 78 -5.60 -16.98 13.98
C HIS A 78 -6.67 -17.01 15.07
N GLU A 79 -7.05 -15.85 15.59
CA GLU A 79 -7.81 -15.74 16.84
C GLU A 79 -9.05 -14.84 16.72
N GLY A 80 -9.26 -14.14 15.60
CA GLY A 80 -10.46 -13.33 15.36
C GLY A 80 -10.44 -11.95 16.02
N GLU A 81 -9.38 -11.58 16.73
CA GLU A 81 -9.23 -10.29 17.43
C GLU A 81 -7.78 -9.79 17.44
N GLN A 82 -7.56 -8.59 17.98
CA GLN A 82 -6.25 -7.91 18.05
C GLN A 82 -6.00 -7.29 19.44
N THR A 83 -6.02 -8.12 20.47
CA THR A 83 -5.56 -7.74 21.83
C THR A 83 -4.04 -7.82 21.95
N GLU A 84 -3.43 -7.19 22.95
CA GLU A 84 -1.98 -7.31 23.20
C GLU A 84 -1.54 -8.77 23.32
N ALA A 85 -2.34 -9.62 23.98
CA ALA A 85 -2.04 -11.04 24.16
C ALA A 85 -2.05 -11.83 22.82
N THR A 86 -3.06 -11.61 21.98
CA THR A 86 -3.17 -12.27 20.66
C THR A 86 -2.06 -11.80 19.71
N VAL A 87 -1.71 -10.51 19.78
CA VAL A 87 -0.60 -9.97 18.98
C VAL A 87 0.76 -10.47 19.51
N GLU A 88 0.94 -10.67 20.81
CA GLU A 88 2.18 -11.27 21.31
C GLU A 88 2.34 -12.73 20.83
N ARG A 89 1.25 -13.51 20.83
CA ARG A 89 1.27 -14.85 20.24
C ARG A 89 1.56 -14.83 18.74
N ALA A 90 1.01 -13.86 18.01
CA ALA A 90 1.33 -13.66 16.60
C ALA A 90 2.82 -13.34 16.38
N TRP A 91 3.39 -12.48 17.22
CA TRP A 91 4.83 -12.19 17.20
C TRP A 91 5.68 -13.42 17.49
N GLN A 92 5.32 -14.19 18.52
CA GLN A 92 5.98 -15.44 18.85
C GLN A 92 5.92 -16.43 17.67
N TRP A 93 4.73 -16.62 17.08
CA TRP A 93 4.52 -17.51 15.95
C TRP A 93 5.43 -17.16 14.75
N LEU A 94 5.59 -15.87 14.44
CA LEU A 94 6.49 -15.38 13.40
C LEU A 94 7.97 -15.62 13.75
N ARG A 95 8.38 -15.32 15.00
CA ARG A 95 9.77 -15.46 15.45
C ARG A 95 10.24 -16.92 15.51
N GLU A 96 9.34 -17.84 15.82
CA GLU A 96 9.60 -19.30 15.83
C GLU A 96 9.75 -19.89 14.41
N ARG A 97 9.49 -19.11 13.36
CA ARG A 97 9.47 -19.57 11.96
C ARG A 97 10.40 -18.75 11.06
N PRO A 98 11.68 -18.53 11.44
CA PRO A 98 12.57 -17.66 10.69
C PRO A 98 12.84 -18.16 9.27
N ASP A 99 12.79 -19.48 9.05
CA ASP A 99 13.07 -20.13 7.76
C ASP A 99 11.83 -20.29 6.87
N MET A 100 10.64 -19.98 7.39
CA MET A 100 9.42 -19.97 6.57
C MET A 100 9.59 -18.96 5.44
N THR A 101 9.34 -19.39 4.20
CA THR A 101 9.44 -18.49 3.06
C THR A 101 8.32 -17.46 3.10
N THR A 102 8.57 -16.26 2.58
CA THR A 102 7.55 -15.21 2.51
C THR A 102 6.40 -15.61 1.56
N ALA A 103 6.67 -16.48 0.59
CA ALA A 103 5.66 -17.14 -0.22
C ALA A 103 4.74 -18.04 0.63
N GLU A 104 5.30 -18.93 1.46
CA GLU A 104 4.51 -19.77 2.36
C GLU A 104 3.69 -18.95 3.35
N LEU A 105 4.26 -17.86 3.87
CA LEU A 105 3.55 -16.94 4.76
C LEU A 105 2.37 -16.27 4.05
N ALA A 106 2.56 -15.78 2.83
CA ALA A 106 1.49 -15.17 2.05
C ALA A 106 0.40 -16.20 1.68
N TYR A 107 0.77 -17.44 1.34
CA TYR A 107 -0.19 -18.54 1.14
C TYR A 107 -0.89 -18.98 2.43
N HIS A 108 -0.23 -18.89 3.60
CA HIS A 108 -0.86 -19.10 4.89
C HIS A 108 -1.98 -18.09 5.13
N VAL A 109 -1.72 -16.80 4.86
CA VAL A 109 -2.73 -15.74 4.93
C VAL A 109 -3.85 -15.98 3.93
N ALA A 110 -3.55 -16.29 2.67
CA ALA A 110 -4.55 -16.54 1.64
C ALA A 110 -5.53 -17.66 2.03
N ARG A 111 -5.01 -18.79 2.54
CA ARG A 111 -5.82 -19.95 2.94
C ARG A 111 -6.77 -19.66 4.10
N ARG A 112 -6.38 -18.77 5.02
CA ARG A 112 -7.21 -18.39 6.17
C ARG A 112 -8.43 -17.55 5.77
N LEU A 113 -8.47 -17.02 4.55
CA LEU A 113 -9.55 -16.17 4.06
C LEU A 113 -10.64 -16.94 3.30
N GLY A 114 -10.47 -18.25 3.11
CA GLY A 114 -11.40 -19.09 2.37
C GLY A 114 -11.53 -18.61 0.93
N ASN A 115 -12.76 -18.29 0.52
CA ASN A 115 -13.07 -17.86 -0.85
C ASN A 115 -12.75 -16.39 -1.14
N ARG A 116 -12.39 -15.60 -0.11
CA ARG A 116 -12.07 -14.18 -0.29
C ARG A 116 -10.66 -13.99 -0.81
N ARG A 117 -10.49 -13.08 -1.77
CA ARG A 117 -9.17 -12.68 -2.28
C ARG A 117 -8.65 -11.54 -1.40
N PHE A 118 -7.42 -11.63 -0.90
CA PHE A 118 -6.89 -10.50 -0.14
C PHE A 118 -6.52 -9.32 -1.05
N VAL A 119 -6.65 -8.12 -0.51
CA VAL A 119 -6.13 -6.88 -1.07
C VAL A 119 -4.98 -6.43 -0.18
N GLU A 120 -3.80 -6.28 -0.77
CA GLU A 120 -2.58 -5.90 -0.07
C GLU A 120 -1.94 -4.67 -0.73
N LYS A 121 -1.23 -3.90 0.07
CA LYS A 121 -0.68 -2.58 -0.20
C LYS A 121 0.45 -2.42 0.79
N SER A 122 1.67 -2.45 0.29
CA SER A 122 2.85 -2.13 1.08
C SER A 122 3.72 -1.30 0.15
N PRO A 123 4.01 -0.02 0.47
CA PRO A 123 4.90 0.79 -0.36
C PRO A 123 6.28 0.13 -0.57
N SER A 124 6.70 -0.72 0.37
CA SER A 124 7.91 -1.56 0.28
C SER A 124 7.87 -2.59 -0.85
N ASN A 125 6.70 -3.06 -1.30
CA ASN A 125 6.60 -3.92 -2.48
C ASN A 125 7.17 -3.24 -3.73
N CYS A 126 7.13 -1.90 -3.77
CA CYS A 126 7.60 -1.09 -4.90
C CYS A 126 8.94 -0.38 -4.62
N SER A 127 9.59 -0.64 -3.48
CA SER A 127 10.86 0.02 -3.13
C SER A 127 12.02 -0.49 -3.97
N GLU A 128 12.04 -1.80 -4.24
CA GLU A 128 13.04 -2.47 -5.08
C GLU A 128 12.36 -3.32 -6.15
N PHE A 129 13.01 -3.52 -7.30
CA PHE A 129 12.42 -4.31 -8.39
C PHE A 129 12.29 -5.79 -8.01
N ASP A 130 13.23 -6.31 -7.23
CA ASP A 130 13.20 -7.69 -6.74
C ASP A 130 11.99 -7.99 -5.85
N ASN A 131 11.47 -6.99 -5.13
CA ASN A 131 10.26 -7.15 -4.33
C ASN A 131 9.04 -7.41 -5.23
N LEU A 132 8.94 -6.70 -6.37
CA LEU A 132 7.88 -6.93 -7.37
C LEU A 132 8.04 -8.30 -8.04
N VAL A 133 9.27 -8.69 -8.37
CA VAL A 133 9.57 -10.02 -8.93
C VAL A 133 9.17 -11.12 -7.96
N ARG A 134 9.52 -10.99 -6.68
CA ARG A 134 9.16 -11.95 -5.63
C ARG A 134 7.65 -12.06 -5.45
N LEU A 135 6.95 -10.93 -5.43
CA LEU A 135 5.50 -10.87 -5.38
C LEU A 135 4.90 -11.65 -6.57
N TYR A 136 5.34 -11.35 -7.80
CA TYR A 136 4.83 -12.02 -9.01
C TYR A 136 5.15 -13.52 -9.03
N ARG A 137 6.36 -13.92 -8.64
CA ARG A 137 6.73 -15.34 -8.51
C ARG A 137 5.87 -16.07 -7.49
N THR A 138 5.46 -15.38 -6.42
CA THR A 138 4.57 -15.95 -5.41
C THR A 138 3.14 -16.09 -5.96
N PHE A 139 2.61 -15.07 -6.62
CA PHE A 139 1.25 -15.07 -7.19
C PHE A 139 1.24 -14.65 -8.66
N PRO A 140 1.53 -15.57 -9.60
CA PRO A 140 1.60 -15.24 -11.03
C PRO A 140 0.27 -14.79 -11.65
N LYS A 141 -0.86 -15.11 -11.00
CA LYS A 141 -2.23 -14.72 -11.42
C LYS A 141 -2.77 -13.52 -10.64
N ALA A 142 -1.95 -12.83 -9.85
CA ALA A 142 -2.37 -11.65 -9.08
C ALA A 142 -2.85 -10.51 -10.00
N CYS A 143 -3.73 -9.66 -9.45
CA CYS A 143 -4.20 -8.45 -10.10
C CYS A 143 -3.52 -7.23 -9.48
N PHE A 144 -3.04 -6.30 -10.30
CA PHE A 144 -2.21 -5.18 -9.88
C PHE A 144 -2.91 -3.85 -10.15
N LEU A 145 -3.34 -3.17 -9.08
CA LEU A 145 -3.87 -1.81 -9.16
C LEU A 145 -2.71 -0.82 -9.02
N HIS A 146 -2.26 -0.23 -10.13
CA HIS A 146 -1.31 0.86 -10.11
C HIS A 146 -2.03 2.15 -9.68
N LEU A 147 -1.95 2.46 -8.40
CA LEU A 147 -2.56 3.65 -7.82
C LEU A 147 -1.61 4.84 -7.95
N VAL A 148 -2.07 5.90 -8.60
CA VAL A 148 -1.29 7.13 -8.79
C VAL A 148 -1.92 8.29 -8.00
N ARG A 149 -1.05 9.20 -7.56
CA ARG A 149 -1.41 10.46 -6.93
C ARG A 149 -0.54 11.57 -7.53
N HIS A 150 -1.10 12.77 -7.67
CA HIS A 150 -0.43 13.94 -8.20
C HIS A 150 0.93 14.16 -7.52
N PRO A 151 2.03 14.34 -8.28
CA PRO A 151 3.38 14.45 -7.70
C PRO A 151 3.48 15.59 -6.70
N ARG A 152 2.80 16.74 -6.94
CA ARG A 152 2.78 17.84 -5.97
C ARG A 152 2.15 17.47 -4.64
N SER A 153 0.98 16.83 -4.65
CA SER A 153 0.27 16.45 -3.42
C SER A 153 1.01 15.36 -2.65
N THR A 154 1.63 14.42 -3.35
CA THR A 154 2.52 13.42 -2.76
C THR A 154 3.76 14.08 -2.16
N GLY A 155 4.42 14.96 -2.90
CA GLY A 155 5.62 15.68 -2.48
C GLY A 155 5.39 16.56 -1.25
N LYS A 156 4.32 17.36 -1.25
CA LYS A 156 3.91 18.17 -0.08
C LYS A 156 3.70 17.30 1.15
N SER A 157 3.03 16.17 0.99
CA SER A 157 2.80 15.25 2.10
C SER A 157 4.08 14.59 2.62
N LEU A 158 5.05 14.29 1.75
CA LEU A 158 6.36 13.77 2.15
C LEU A 158 7.16 14.85 2.87
N TYR A 159 7.18 16.07 2.33
CA TYR A 159 7.85 17.22 2.92
C TYR A 159 7.36 17.49 4.35
N GLU A 160 6.05 17.60 4.57
CA GLU A 160 5.46 17.78 5.89
C GLU A 160 5.81 16.65 6.86
N MET A 161 5.85 15.41 6.37
CA MET A 161 6.23 14.24 7.17
C MET A 161 7.72 14.29 7.57
N HIS A 162 8.62 14.68 6.67
CA HIS A 162 10.03 14.82 6.96
C HIS A 162 10.28 15.93 8.00
N ARG A 163 9.63 17.09 7.85
CA ARG A 163 9.71 18.17 8.84
C ARG A 163 9.27 17.73 10.24
N ARG A 164 8.15 17.00 10.35
CA ARG A 164 7.68 16.49 11.64
C ARG A 164 8.66 15.54 12.32
N ARG A 165 9.43 14.77 11.55
CA ARG A 165 10.44 13.84 12.08
C ARG A 165 11.73 14.54 12.52
N GLN A 166 12.09 15.64 11.88
CA GLN A 166 13.32 16.39 12.18
C GLN A 166 13.14 17.38 13.34
N GLY A 167 11.91 17.65 13.80
CA GLY A 167 11.63 18.58 14.90
C GLY A 167 11.46 20.03 14.43
N LYS A 168 11.23 20.95 15.37
CA LYS A 168 11.00 22.37 15.08
C LYS A 168 12.26 23.12 14.63
N ASP A 169 13.45 22.57 14.91
CA ASP A 169 14.76 23.20 14.65
C ASP A 169 15.36 22.80 13.29
N ALA A 170 14.60 22.10 12.46
CA ALA A 170 15.01 21.81 11.09
C ALA A 170 14.99 23.10 10.26
N GLU A 171 16.17 23.60 9.90
CA GLU A 171 16.34 24.65 8.89
C GLU A 171 15.62 24.28 7.57
N ALA A 172 15.50 25.26 6.68
CA ALA A 172 14.84 25.14 5.39
C ALA A 172 15.21 23.84 4.65
N ALA A 173 14.33 23.38 3.75
CA ALA A 173 14.58 22.18 2.95
C ALA A 173 15.93 22.30 2.24
N ASP A 174 16.96 21.61 2.73
CA ASP A 174 18.22 21.55 2.01
C ASP A 174 17.99 20.85 0.66
N ALA A 175 18.71 21.27 -0.37
CA ALA A 175 18.52 20.85 -1.75
C ALA A 175 18.47 19.32 -1.89
N GLY A 176 19.27 18.61 -1.08
CA GLY A 176 19.28 17.14 -1.05
C GLY A 176 17.97 16.51 -0.56
N ASN A 177 17.19 17.17 0.31
CA ASN A 177 15.89 16.64 0.74
C ASN A 177 14.83 16.82 -0.35
N THR A 178 14.86 17.91 -1.09
CA THR A 178 13.90 18.12 -2.18
C THR A 178 14.15 17.18 -3.34
N GLU A 179 15.41 17.04 -3.77
CA GLU A 179 15.76 16.10 -4.83
C GLU A 179 15.29 14.67 -4.47
N ARG A 180 15.41 14.28 -3.19
CA ARG A 180 14.94 12.98 -2.69
C ARG A 180 13.41 12.81 -2.80
N ILE A 181 12.62 13.87 -2.60
CA ILE A 181 11.15 13.81 -2.70
C ILE A 181 10.72 13.53 -4.14
N GLU A 182 11.25 14.31 -5.09
CA GLU A 182 10.94 14.12 -6.51
C GLU A 182 11.44 12.77 -7.00
N ASN A 183 12.71 12.44 -6.74
CA ASN A 183 13.31 11.17 -7.14
C ASN A 183 12.57 9.97 -6.55
N TYR A 184 12.04 10.07 -5.32
CA TYR A 184 11.23 9.01 -4.74
C TYR A 184 9.94 8.77 -5.53
N TRP A 185 9.19 9.84 -5.84
CA TRP A 185 7.96 9.72 -6.63
C TRP A 185 8.25 9.14 -8.01
N PHE A 186 9.25 9.68 -8.71
CA PHE A 186 9.63 9.24 -10.05
C PHE A 186 10.09 7.78 -10.07
N LYS A 187 11.10 7.42 -9.25
CA LYS A 187 11.71 6.08 -9.28
C LYS A 187 10.73 4.97 -8.92
N VAL A 188 9.83 5.21 -7.96
CA VAL A 188 8.82 4.21 -7.60
C VAL A 188 7.83 4.01 -8.75
N HIS A 189 7.36 5.07 -9.37
CA HIS A 189 6.42 4.96 -10.49
C HIS A 189 7.05 4.40 -11.76
N ASP A 190 8.29 4.78 -12.09
CA ASP A 190 9.05 4.17 -13.19
C ASP A 190 9.20 2.65 -12.99
N ARG A 191 9.56 2.23 -11.77
CA ARG A 191 9.67 0.82 -11.43
C ARG A 191 8.35 0.07 -11.60
N ILE A 192 7.24 0.65 -11.12
CA ILE A 192 5.90 0.05 -11.27
C ILE A 192 5.54 -0.06 -12.75
N LEU A 193 5.80 0.97 -13.55
CA LEU A 193 5.53 0.95 -15.00
C LEU A 193 6.32 -0.15 -15.70
N ARG A 194 7.65 -0.21 -15.48
CA ARG A 194 8.51 -1.24 -16.06
C ARG A 194 8.07 -2.66 -15.67
N PHE A 195 7.46 -2.82 -14.51
CA PHE A 195 6.88 -4.09 -14.06
C PHE A 195 5.53 -4.36 -14.75
N THR A 196 4.59 -3.42 -14.71
CA THR A 196 3.23 -3.63 -15.22
C THR A 196 3.16 -3.73 -16.75
N GLU A 197 4.07 -3.08 -17.47
CA GLU A 197 4.23 -3.20 -18.93
C GLU A 197 4.62 -4.61 -19.38
N ARG A 198 5.15 -5.45 -18.48
CA ARG A 198 5.54 -6.84 -18.77
C ARG A 198 4.45 -7.85 -18.40
N LEU A 199 3.37 -7.41 -17.76
CA LEU A 199 2.30 -8.31 -17.31
C LEU A 199 1.36 -8.65 -18.47
N PRO A 200 0.77 -9.86 -18.46
CA PRO A 200 -0.36 -10.20 -19.32
C PRO A 200 -1.47 -9.15 -19.30
N ALA A 201 -2.18 -9.03 -20.43
CA ALA A 201 -3.33 -8.16 -20.55
C ALA A 201 -4.35 -8.44 -19.43
N ARG A 202 -5.00 -7.37 -18.93
CA ARG A 202 -5.97 -7.40 -17.82
C ARG A 202 -5.39 -7.77 -16.44
N GLN A 203 -4.09 -8.07 -16.27
CA GLN A 203 -3.51 -8.25 -14.93
C GLN A 203 -3.20 -6.93 -14.22
N SER A 204 -3.20 -5.80 -14.92
CA SER A 204 -3.04 -4.50 -14.28
C SER A 204 -3.97 -3.45 -14.87
N ILE A 205 -4.38 -2.52 -14.01
CA ILE A 205 -5.00 -1.25 -14.39
C ILE A 205 -4.31 -0.12 -13.64
N ARG A 206 -4.43 1.10 -14.18
CA ARG A 206 -3.94 2.32 -13.53
C ARG A 206 -5.12 3.20 -13.14
N LEU A 207 -5.13 3.69 -11.90
CA LEU A 207 -6.19 4.53 -11.36
C LEU A 207 -5.60 5.73 -10.62
N GLN A 208 -6.09 6.93 -10.93
CA GLN A 208 -5.82 8.11 -10.11
C GLN A 208 -6.65 8.02 -8.83
N GLY A 209 -5.99 8.06 -7.68
CA GLY A 209 -6.70 8.02 -6.39
C GLY A 209 -7.64 9.21 -6.22
N GLU A 210 -7.32 10.37 -6.81
CA GLU A 210 -8.18 11.55 -6.79
C GLU A 210 -9.53 11.30 -7.47
N LEU A 211 -9.53 10.57 -8.59
CA LEU A 211 -10.74 10.22 -9.31
C LEU A 211 -11.64 9.28 -8.50
N LEU A 212 -11.03 8.27 -7.87
CA LEU A 212 -11.74 7.33 -6.99
C LEU A 212 -12.38 8.04 -5.79
N LEU A 213 -11.68 8.99 -5.16
CA LEU A 213 -12.24 9.74 -4.02
C LEU A 213 -13.32 10.75 -4.43
N THR A 214 -13.26 11.24 -5.68
CA THR A 214 -14.26 12.17 -6.23
C THR A 214 -15.56 11.47 -6.60
N ASP A 215 -15.48 10.28 -7.21
CA ASP A 215 -16.62 9.51 -7.70
C ASP A 215 -16.47 8.02 -7.33
N PRO A 216 -16.58 7.68 -6.03
CA PRO A 216 -16.34 6.33 -5.55
C PRO A 216 -17.28 5.31 -6.19
N ASP A 217 -18.55 5.63 -6.41
CA ASP A 217 -19.52 4.71 -7.01
C ASP A 217 -19.10 4.25 -8.42
N ARG A 218 -18.62 5.19 -9.25
CA ARG A 218 -18.13 4.86 -10.60
C ARG A 218 -16.87 4.01 -10.54
N TYR A 219 -15.84 4.48 -9.83
CA TYR A 219 -14.52 3.85 -9.92
C TYR A 219 -14.43 2.55 -9.11
N LEU A 220 -15.16 2.41 -8.00
CA LEU A 220 -15.25 1.14 -7.28
C LEU A 220 -15.95 0.08 -8.13
N ARG A 221 -17.03 0.44 -8.85
CA ARG A 221 -17.70 -0.48 -9.78
C ARG A 221 -16.75 -0.93 -10.90
N GLN A 222 -16.01 -0.01 -11.52
CA GLN A 222 -15.03 -0.35 -12.55
C GLN A 222 -13.91 -1.26 -12.04
N VAL A 223 -13.42 -1.04 -10.81
CA VAL A 223 -12.43 -1.91 -10.18
C VAL A 223 -13.04 -3.30 -9.91
N ALA A 224 -14.27 -3.39 -9.42
CA ALA A 224 -14.96 -4.65 -9.19
C ALA A 224 -15.19 -5.45 -10.49
N GLU A 225 -15.60 -4.76 -11.57
CA GLU A 225 -15.73 -5.36 -12.92
C GLU A 225 -14.39 -5.90 -13.42
N TRP A 226 -13.32 -5.13 -13.28
CA TRP A 226 -11.96 -5.57 -13.67
C TRP A 226 -11.50 -6.79 -12.86
N LEU A 227 -11.80 -6.82 -11.56
CA LEU A 227 -11.46 -7.92 -10.67
C LEU A 227 -12.35 -9.16 -10.86
N GLU A 228 -13.44 -9.05 -11.63
CA GLU A 228 -14.44 -10.10 -11.83
C GLU A 228 -15.01 -10.57 -10.48
N VAL A 229 -15.44 -9.59 -9.67
CA VAL A 229 -16.19 -9.79 -8.42
C VAL A 229 -17.55 -9.11 -8.55
N ARG A 230 -18.44 -9.33 -7.59
CA ARG A 230 -19.79 -8.73 -7.56
C ARG A 230 -19.77 -7.21 -7.77
N THR A 231 -20.75 -6.72 -8.53
CA THR A 231 -20.89 -5.29 -8.88
C THR A 231 -22.25 -4.72 -8.47
N ASP A 232 -23.05 -5.50 -7.74
CA ASP A 232 -24.34 -5.06 -7.22
C ASP A 232 -24.19 -3.91 -6.21
N ALA A 233 -25.26 -3.13 -6.04
CA ALA A 233 -25.24 -1.93 -5.24
C ALA A 233 -24.80 -2.18 -3.79
N ALA A 234 -25.18 -3.31 -3.18
CA ALA A 234 -24.80 -3.63 -1.81
C ALA A 234 -23.29 -3.91 -1.67
N ALA A 235 -22.71 -4.60 -2.64
CA ALA A 235 -21.27 -4.85 -2.69
C ALA A 235 -20.46 -3.55 -2.85
N ILE A 236 -20.89 -2.65 -3.75
CA ILE A 236 -20.23 -1.36 -3.97
C ILE A 236 -20.44 -0.42 -2.77
N GLU A 237 -21.62 -0.44 -2.13
CA GLU A 237 -21.88 0.33 -0.91
C GLU A 237 -20.95 -0.09 0.22
N ALA A 238 -20.78 -1.40 0.45
CA ALA A 238 -19.87 -1.91 1.48
C ALA A 238 -18.45 -1.36 1.31
N MET A 239 -17.96 -1.23 0.07
CA MET A 239 -16.64 -0.67 -0.25
C MET A 239 -16.47 0.80 0.13
N LYS A 240 -17.54 1.55 0.38
CA LYS A 240 -17.47 2.96 0.82
C LYS A 240 -17.29 3.13 2.32
N HIS A 241 -17.21 2.02 3.06
CA HIS A 241 -17.04 1.99 4.52
C HIS A 241 -15.68 1.43 4.99
N PRO A 242 -14.54 2.01 4.56
CA PRO A 242 -13.20 1.53 4.93
C PRO A 242 -12.97 1.45 6.46
N GLU A 243 -13.69 2.24 7.25
CA GLU A 243 -13.70 2.23 8.71
C GLU A 243 -14.11 0.87 9.31
N ASN A 244 -14.86 0.05 8.58
CA ASN A 244 -15.27 -1.28 9.02
C ASN A 244 -14.14 -2.32 8.93
N SER A 245 -12.98 -1.96 8.37
CA SER A 245 -11.82 -2.85 8.37
C SER A 245 -11.35 -3.15 9.80
N PRO A 246 -11.02 -4.41 10.13
CA PRO A 246 -10.38 -4.74 11.42
C PRO A 246 -9.00 -4.07 11.58
N PHE A 247 -8.45 -3.51 10.50
CA PHE A 247 -7.18 -2.79 10.49
C PHE A 247 -7.33 -1.29 10.27
N ALA A 248 -8.57 -0.77 10.34
CA ALA A 248 -8.86 0.65 10.21
C ALA A 248 -8.22 1.45 11.35
N GLY A 249 -8.36 0.99 12.61
CA GLY A 249 -7.89 1.72 13.78
C GLY A 249 -6.43 1.46 14.17
N ILE A 250 -5.96 2.26 15.14
CA ILE A 250 -4.70 2.03 15.87
C ILE A 250 -4.78 0.71 16.62
N GLY A 251 -3.80 -0.17 16.40
CA GLY A 251 -3.73 -1.46 17.08
C GLY A 251 -3.25 -1.36 18.54
N PRO A 252 -3.10 -2.50 19.23
CA PRO A 252 -2.66 -2.57 20.63
C PRO A 252 -1.24 -2.04 20.81
N ALA A 253 -0.80 -1.83 22.07
CA ALA A 253 0.48 -1.18 22.37
C ALA A 253 1.70 -1.87 21.73
N ASN A 254 1.66 -3.20 21.60
CA ASN A 254 2.70 -4.02 20.97
C ASN A 254 2.58 -4.18 19.44
N ALA A 255 1.59 -3.54 18.81
CA ALA A 255 1.48 -3.40 17.35
C ALA A 255 0.49 -2.28 16.96
N ARG A 256 0.93 -1.02 17.07
CA ARG A 256 0.04 0.15 16.88
C ARG A 256 -0.21 0.46 15.39
N GLY A 257 0.73 0.08 14.53
CA GLY A 257 0.80 0.44 13.12
C GLY A 257 0.06 -0.50 12.18
N GLY A 258 0.53 -0.55 10.93
CA GLY A 258 -0.03 -1.38 9.86
C GLY A 258 -0.73 -0.60 8.74
N ASN A 259 -0.97 0.70 8.91
CA ASN A 259 -1.48 1.57 7.84
C ASN A 259 -0.94 2.99 8.03
N ASP A 260 -1.28 3.90 7.10
CA ASP A 260 -1.01 5.32 7.27
C ASP A 260 -1.64 5.85 8.56
N ARG A 261 -0.87 6.62 9.34
CA ARG A 261 -1.34 7.17 10.62
C ARG A 261 -2.57 8.06 10.48
N LYS A 262 -2.66 8.89 9.43
CA LYS A 262 -3.83 9.79 9.24
C LYS A 262 -5.08 9.00 8.86
N TYR A 263 -4.92 7.88 8.15
CA TYR A 263 -6.01 6.94 7.90
C TYR A 263 -6.44 6.28 9.21
N MET A 264 -5.51 5.76 10.02
CA MET A 264 -5.91 5.06 11.25
C MET A 264 -6.53 5.95 12.33
N GLU A 265 -6.30 7.25 12.26
CA GLU A 265 -6.94 8.23 13.15
C GLU A 265 -8.33 8.65 12.67
N LYS A 266 -8.61 8.53 11.37
CA LYS A 266 -9.84 8.98 10.71
C LYS A 266 -10.10 8.11 9.47
N PRO A 267 -10.53 6.85 9.67
CA PRO A 267 -10.53 5.84 8.62
C PRO A 267 -11.70 5.98 7.65
N GLU A 268 -12.70 6.79 7.98
CA GLU A 268 -13.88 7.02 7.16
C GLU A 268 -13.51 7.59 5.79
N LEU A 269 -14.23 7.13 4.77
CA LEU A 269 -14.14 7.76 3.45
C LEU A 269 -14.55 9.22 3.57
N ARG A 270 -13.67 10.13 3.12
CA ARG A 270 -13.99 11.56 3.03
C ARG A 270 -14.41 11.87 1.60
N PRO A 271 -15.71 12.01 1.33
CA PRO A 271 -16.17 12.31 -0.02
C PRO A 271 -15.71 13.71 -0.43
N GLY A 272 -15.34 13.87 -1.70
CA GLY A 272 -15.03 15.15 -2.29
C GLY A 272 -13.76 15.13 -3.13
N ALA A 273 -13.73 16.00 -4.13
CA ALA A 273 -12.56 16.16 -4.97
C ALA A 273 -11.41 16.74 -4.14
N PRO A 274 -10.22 16.11 -4.15
CA PRO A 274 -9.02 16.76 -3.66
C PRO A 274 -8.82 18.11 -4.37
N PRO A 275 -8.21 19.11 -3.72
CA PRO A 275 -7.95 20.40 -4.35
C PRO A 275 -7.24 20.21 -5.69
N ARG A 276 -7.69 20.94 -6.72
CA ARG A 276 -6.98 20.96 -8.00
C ARG A 276 -5.62 21.61 -7.81
N VAL A 277 -4.61 20.99 -8.40
CA VAL A 277 -3.22 21.44 -8.31
C VAL A 277 -2.65 21.45 -9.71
N ASN A 278 -2.00 22.54 -10.11
CA ASN A 278 -1.32 22.57 -11.40
C ASN A 278 0.05 21.87 -11.29
N LEU A 279 0.39 21.10 -12.31
CA LEU A 279 1.65 20.36 -12.37
C LEU A 279 2.87 21.28 -12.46
N THR A 280 2.75 22.43 -13.12
CA THR A 280 3.88 23.30 -13.49
C THR A 280 4.13 24.48 -12.54
N ASP A 281 3.28 24.70 -11.54
CA ASP A 281 3.49 25.79 -10.57
C ASP A 281 4.78 25.59 -9.74
N PRO A 282 5.38 26.64 -9.17
CA PRO A 282 6.48 26.54 -8.20
C PRO A 282 6.17 25.61 -7.01
N LEU A 283 7.12 24.79 -6.57
CA LEU A 283 6.92 23.85 -5.46
C LEU A 283 7.05 24.54 -4.10
N ASP A 284 6.05 24.41 -3.22
CA ASP A 284 6.01 25.04 -1.88
C ASP A 284 7.24 24.72 -1.00
N TRP A 285 7.95 23.63 -1.29
CA TRP A 285 9.13 23.18 -0.55
C TRP A 285 10.45 23.44 -1.29
N MET A 286 10.43 24.15 -2.42
CA MET A 286 11.60 24.64 -3.14
C MET A 286 11.85 26.12 -2.84
N PRO A 287 12.94 26.48 -2.12
CA PRO A 287 13.25 27.87 -1.80
C PRO A 287 13.50 28.77 -3.01
N ASP A 288 13.97 28.20 -4.12
CA ASP A 288 14.26 28.90 -5.38
C ASP A 288 13.03 29.07 -6.30
N GLY A 289 11.85 28.59 -5.87
CA GLY A 289 10.63 28.62 -6.67
C GLY A 289 10.63 27.67 -7.87
N SER A 290 11.57 26.72 -7.93
CA SER A 290 11.62 25.75 -9.02
C SER A 290 10.44 24.76 -9.01
N GLY A 291 10.14 24.25 -10.20
CA GLY A 291 9.15 23.21 -10.44
C GLY A 291 9.76 21.81 -10.50
N PHE A 292 8.96 20.82 -10.86
CA PHE A 292 9.45 19.47 -11.16
C PHE A 292 10.35 19.45 -12.40
N SER A 293 11.29 18.51 -12.44
CA SER A 293 12.11 18.26 -13.63
C SER A 293 11.25 17.84 -14.84
N PRO A 294 11.75 18.02 -16.07
CA PRO A 294 11.03 17.62 -17.28
C PRO A 294 10.62 16.14 -17.31
N THR A 295 11.43 15.24 -16.74
CA THR A 295 11.14 13.80 -16.69
C THR A 295 9.96 13.49 -15.76
N THR A 296 9.90 14.14 -14.59
CA THR A 296 8.76 14.03 -13.67
C THR A 296 7.49 14.60 -14.28
N VAL A 297 7.57 15.76 -14.96
CA VAL A 297 6.44 16.36 -15.67
C VAL A 297 5.92 15.44 -16.77
N ALA A 298 6.81 14.85 -17.58
CA ALA A 298 6.44 13.91 -18.63
C ALA A 298 5.73 12.66 -18.06
N LEU A 299 6.27 12.10 -16.98
CA LEU A 299 5.66 10.95 -16.30
C LEU A 299 4.29 11.29 -15.70
N ALA A 300 4.15 12.45 -15.06
CA ALA A 300 2.88 12.90 -14.51
C ALA A 300 1.81 13.13 -15.59
N ARG A 301 2.19 13.68 -16.75
CA ARG A 301 1.31 13.81 -17.91
C ARG A 301 0.89 12.45 -18.47
N ARG A 302 1.79 11.45 -18.49
CA ARG A 302 1.45 10.05 -18.83
C ARG A 302 0.39 9.46 -17.89
N PHE A 303 0.32 9.93 -16.65
CA PHE A 303 -0.72 9.57 -15.69
C PHE A 303 -2.00 10.41 -15.79
N GLY A 304 -2.03 11.42 -16.66
CA GLY A 304 -3.19 12.30 -16.87
C GLY A 304 -3.22 13.53 -15.97
N TYR A 305 -2.11 13.88 -15.30
CA TYR A 305 -1.99 15.12 -14.53
C TYR A 305 -1.60 16.30 -15.44
N ARG A 306 -2.07 17.49 -15.09
CA ARG A 306 -1.91 18.73 -15.87
C ARG A 306 -1.39 19.86 -15.00
#